data_AF-A0A2R6GNK4-F1
#
_entry.id   AF-A0A2R6GNK4-F1
#
_cell.length_a   1.000
_cell.length_b   1.000
_cell.length_c   1.000
_cell.angle_alpha   90.00
_cell.angle_beta   90.00
_cell.angle_gamma   90.00
#
_symmetry.space_group_name_H-M   'P 1'
#
loop_
_entity.id
_entity.type
_entity.pdbx_description
1 polymer ?
#
loop_
_entity_poly.entity_id
_entity_poly.type
_entity_poly.pdbx_seq_one_letter_code
_entity_poly.pdbx_strand_id
1 'polypeptide(L)'
;MNANQGWSAARAINTVPQLDEAAGGLIEQLVPHDDIADMRRVREAIGILVLADEPWFSPRDGASLAEQDACDIINIKLTKTGRLNRARNVGTVVSAYSPLLYQWHAGNRRRYRCQRSVRRRFIHG
;
A
#
# COMPACT_ATOMS: atom_id res chain seq x y z
N MET A 1 5.43 7.63 7.16
CA MET A 1 6.87 7.73 6.71
C MET A 1 7.00 7.19 5.28
N ASN A 2 7.95 7.67 4.47
CA ASN A 2 8.23 7.13 3.13
C ASN A 2 9.75 6.94 2.93
N ALA A 3 10.23 5.73 2.63
CA ALA A 3 11.65 5.47 2.40
C ALA A 3 12.04 5.33 0.91
N ASN A 4 11.10 5.59 0.00
CA ASN A 4 11.30 5.63 -1.45
C ASN A 4 12.05 4.42 -2.00
N GLN A 5 11.70 3.20 -1.57
CA GLN A 5 12.31 1.93 -2.00
C GLN A 5 13.77 1.70 -1.55
N GLY A 6 14.30 2.55 -0.67
CA GLY A 6 15.73 2.51 -0.30
C GLY A 6 16.11 1.50 0.78
N TRP A 7 15.17 0.76 1.36
CA TRP A 7 15.43 -0.13 2.49
C TRP A 7 15.34 -1.60 2.08
N SER A 8 16.14 -2.46 2.72
CA SER A 8 15.90 -3.90 2.70
C SER A 8 14.76 -4.27 3.66
N ALA A 9 14.12 -5.42 3.47
CA ALA A 9 13.12 -5.91 4.42
C ALA A 9 13.69 -6.02 5.85
N ALA A 10 14.93 -6.51 6.01
CA ALA A 10 15.57 -6.60 7.32
C ALA A 10 15.70 -5.23 8.01
N ARG A 11 16.09 -4.20 7.25
CA ARG A 11 16.17 -2.83 7.79
C ARG A 11 14.79 -2.32 8.18
N ALA A 12 13.80 -2.49 7.31
CA ALA A 12 12.42 -2.08 7.59
C ALA A 12 11.87 -2.73 8.86
N ILE A 13 12.02 -4.05 8.99
CA ILE A 13 11.51 -4.81 10.13
C ILE A 13 12.14 -4.36 11.45
N ASN A 14 13.43 -4.05 11.45
CA ASN A 14 14.13 -3.64 12.66
C ASN A 14 13.89 -2.17 13.01
N THR A 15 13.82 -1.29 12.01
CA THR A 15 13.74 0.16 12.24
C THR A 15 12.32 0.64 12.47
N VAL A 16 11.33 0.10 11.76
CA VAL A 16 9.96 0.61 11.80
C VAL A 16 9.32 0.57 13.19
N PRO A 17 9.36 -0.56 13.94
CA PRO A 17 8.74 -0.61 15.27
C PRO A 17 9.36 0.36 16.27
N GLN A 18 10.61 0.76 16.05
CA GLN A 18 11.30 1.75 16.89
C GLN A 18 10.86 3.19 16.59
N LEU A 19 10.23 3.41 15.44
CA LEU A 19 9.74 4.72 14.97
C LEU A 19 8.23 4.89 15.17
N ASP A 20 7.55 3.96 15.84
CA ASP A 20 6.08 3.82 15.84
C ASP A 20 5.35 5.09 16.32
N GLU A 21 5.89 5.83 17.31
CA GLU A 21 5.33 7.14 17.72
C GLU A 21 5.36 8.20 16.60
N ALA A 22 6.32 8.14 15.67
CA ALA A 22 6.50 9.11 14.59
C ALA A 22 5.85 8.69 13.26
N ALA A 23 5.51 7.41 13.09
CA ALA A 23 5.05 6.85 11.82
C ALA A 23 3.59 7.21 11.48
N GLY A 24 2.80 7.64 12.46
CA GLY A 24 1.41 8.07 12.25
C GLY A 24 0.48 6.96 11.72
N GLY A 25 0.82 5.69 11.99
CA GLY A 25 0.03 4.53 11.59
C GLY A 25 0.09 4.13 10.11
N LEU A 26 0.91 4.79 9.29
CA LEU A 26 1.04 4.47 7.87
C LEU A 26 2.46 4.67 7.33
N ILE A 27 2.95 3.66 6.60
CA ILE A 27 4.27 3.71 5.99
C ILE A 27 4.17 3.40 4.50
N GLU A 28 4.83 4.22 3.71
CA GLU A 28 4.80 4.18 2.25
C GLU A 28 6.13 3.63 1.72
N GLN A 29 6.07 2.63 0.83
CA GLN A 29 7.13 2.28 -0.12
C GLN A 29 8.54 2.14 0.50
N LEU A 30 8.70 1.24 1.47
CA LEU A 30 9.97 1.02 2.17
C LEU A 30 11.02 0.29 1.32
N VAL A 31 10.60 -0.82 0.73
CA VAL A 31 11.43 -1.75 -0.05
C VAL A 31 11.21 -1.53 -1.55
N PRO A 32 12.12 -2.03 -2.42
CA PRO A 32 11.91 -2.06 -3.87
C PRO A 32 10.51 -2.56 -4.22
N HIS A 33 9.86 -1.84 -5.13
CA HIS A 33 8.50 -2.17 -5.52
C HIS A 33 8.44 -3.56 -6.17
N ASP A 34 9.42 -3.93 -6.98
CA ASP A 34 9.44 -5.21 -7.69
C ASP A 34 9.64 -6.43 -6.78
N ASP A 35 10.02 -6.23 -5.51
CA ASP A 35 10.16 -7.30 -4.53
C ASP A 35 8.89 -7.46 -3.66
N ILE A 36 7.87 -8.07 -4.27
CA ILE A 36 6.57 -8.33 -3.62
C ILE A 36 6.72 -9.22 -2.38
N ALA A 37 7.70 -10.14 -2.39
CA ALA A 37 7.96 -11.03 -1.27
C ALA A 37 8.49 -10.26 -0.05
N ASP A 38 9.44 -9.35 -0.27
CA ASP A 38 9.93 -8.47 0.79
C ASP A 38 8.86 -7.49 1.28
N MET A 39 8.01 -6.97 0.38
CA MET A 39 6.88 -6.13 0.78
C MET A 39 5.94 -6.88 1.75
N ARG A 40 5.57 -8.12 1.42
CA ARG A 40 4.77 -8.97 2.27
C ARG A 40 5.45 -9.24 3.61
N ARG A 41 6.73 -9.62 3.58
CA ARG A 41 7.52 -9.92 4.78
C ARG A 41 7.54 -8.74 5.75
N VAL A 42 7.71 -7.52 5.22
CA VAL A 42 7.65 -6.30 6.02
C VAL A 42 6.26 -6.12 6.61
N ARG A 43 5.19 -6.17 5.80
CA ARG A 43 3.81 -6.00 6.25
C ARG A 43 3.43 -6.95 7.39
N GLU A 44 3.83 -8.21 7.30
CA GLU A 44 3.53 -9.23 8.32
C GLU A 44 4.26 -8.94 9.64
N ALA A 45 5.45 -8.34 9.58
CA ALA A 45 6.32 -8.17 10.74
C ALA A 45 6.15 -6.85 11.51
N ILE A 46 5.81 -5.74 10.84
CA ILE A 46 5.92 -4.40 11.46
C ILE A 46 4.68 -3.92 12.21
N GLY A 47 3.55 -4.65 12.13
CA GLY A 47 2.30 -4.27 12.82
C GLY A 47 1.58 -3.01 12.31
N ILE A 48 2.29 -2.15 11.57
CA ILE A 48 1.81 -0.88 11.00
C ILE A 48 1.33 -1.10 9.55
N LEU A 49 0.41 -0.25 9.07
CA LEU A 49 -0.10 -0.31 7.70
C LEU A 49 0.99 -0.01 6.67
N VAL A 50 1.11 -0.87 5.66
CA VAL A 50 2.01 -0.72 4.51
C VAL A 50 1.24 -0.22 3.29
N LEU A 51 1.71 0.88 2.71
CA LEU A 51 1.20 1.44 1.46
C LEU A 51 2.19 1.20 0.32
N ALA A 52 1.71 0.51 -0.71
CA ALA A 52 2.37 0.40 -2.00
C ALA A 52 2.12 1.67 -2.82
N ASP A 53 3.19 2.43 -3.07
CA ASP A 53 3.20 3.55 -4.01
C ASP A 53 3.96 3.12 -5.29
N GLU A 54 3.93 3.95 -6.34
CA GLU A 54 4.47 3.74 -7.71
C GLU A 54 5.60 2.69 -7.88
N PRO A 55 5.63 1.92 -9.00
CA PRO A 55 5.00 2.14 -10.30
C PRO A 55 3.87 1.16 -10.68
N TRP A 56 3.04 0.77 -9.72
CA TRP A 56 1.92 -0.14 -9.95
C TRP A 56 0.75 0.55 -10.66
N PHE A 57 0.78 0.56 -11.99
CA PHE A 57 -0.13 1.35 -12.83
C PHE A 57 -1.11 0.50 -13.66
N SER A 58 -1.04 -0.84 -13.58
CA SER A 58 -1.96 -1.73 -14.28
C SER A 58 -2.86 -2.53 -13.34
N PRO A 59 -4.03 -2.99 -13.81
CA PRO A 59 -4.89 -3.87 -13.00
C PRO A 59 -4.20 -5.18 -12.64
N ARG A 60 -3.29 -5.66 -13.50
CA ARG A 60 -2.49 -6.87 -13.25
C ARG A 60 -1.55 -6.68 -12.05
N ASP A 61 -0.91 -5.53 -11.96
CA ASP A 61 -0.02 -5.20 -10.84
C ASP A 61 -0.80 -5.16 -9.51
N GLY A 62 -1.96 -4.48 -9.54
CA GLY A 62 -2.86 -4.43 -8.38
C GLY A 62 -3.37 -5.80 -7.96
N ALA A 63 -3.71 -6.68 -8.92
CA ALA A 63 -4.10 -8.06 -8.64
C ALA A 63 -2.95 -8.82 -7.99
N SER A 64 -1.75 -8.75 -8.55
CA SER A 64 -0.56 -9.45 -8.02
C SER A 64 -0.25 -9.06 -6.57
N LEU A 65 -0.28 -7.76 -6.26
CA LEU A 65 -0.09 -7.27 -4.89
C LEU A 65 -1.18 -7.76 -3.93
N ALA A 66 -2.44 -7.80 -4.39
CA ALA A 66 -3.57 -8.24 -3.60
C ALA A 66 -3.58 -9.76 -3.37
N GLU A 67 -3.29 -10.56 -4.41
CA GLU A 67 -3.18 -12.01 -4.35
C GLU A 67 -2.05 -12.46 -3.40
N GLN A 68 -0.96 -11.70 -3.34
CA GLN A 68 0.18 -12.00 -2.49
C GLN A 68 0.11 -11.37 -1.09
N ASP A 69 -0.97 -10.63 -0.79
CA ASP A 69 -1.18 -9.93 0.48
C ASP A 69 0.01 -9.02 0.88
N ALA A 70 0.59 -8.33 -0.12
CA ALA A 70 1.89 -7.68 -0.02
C ALA A 70 1.86 -6.28 0.62
N CYS A 71 0.69 -5.64 0.68
CA CYS A 71 0.49 -4.32 1.28
C CYS A 71 -0.93 -4.22 1.85
N ASP A 72 -1.21 -3.19 2.64
CA ASP A 72 -2.56 -2.89 3.17
C ASP A 72 -3.28 -1.83 2.33
N ILE A 73 -2.51 -0.96 1.67
CA ILE A 73 -3.01 0.15 0.86
C ILE A 73 -2.28 0.20 -0.49
N ILE A 74 -3.01 0.42 -1.58
CA ILE A 74 -2.43 0.70 -2.90
C ILE A 74 -2.76 2.14 -3.30
N ASN A 75 -1.73 2.91 -3.66
CA ASN A 75 -1.91 4.29 -4.14
C ASN A 75 -2.10 4.31 -5.65
N ILE A 76 -3.30 4.68 -6.11
CA ILE A 76 -3.63 4.74 -7.54
C ILE A 76 -3.50 6.19 -8.02
N LYS A 77 -2.37 6.51 -8.67
CA LYS A 77 -2.11 7.84 -9.25
C LYS A 77 -2.72 7.97 -10.65
N LEU A 78 -3.66 8.92 -10.80
CA LEU A 78 -4.37 9.17 -12.08
C LEU A 78 -3.46 9.71 -13.18
N THR A 79 -2.51 10.56 -12.79
CA THR A 79 -1.55 11.20 -13.68
C THR A 79 -0.63 10.19 -14.37
N LYS A 80 -0.46 8.99 -13.79
CA LYS A 80 0.40 7.92 -14.29
C LYS A 80 -0.36 6.76 -14.91
N THR A 81 -1.61 6.53 -14.50
CA THR A 81 -2.50 5.52 -15.10
C THR A 81 -3.12 5.99 -16.43
N GLY A 82 -2.91 7.25 -16.81
CA GLY A 82 -3.14 7.78 -18.16
C GLY A 82 -4.60 8.06 -18.51
N ARG A 83 -5.58 7.42 -17.85
CA ARG A 83 -7.04 7.68 -18.01
C ARG A 83 -7.81 7.23 -16.77
N LEU A 84 -8.88 7.96 -16.45
CA LEU A 84 -9.82 7.65 -15.35
C LEU A 84 -10.32 6.19 -15.37
N ASN A 85 -10.57 5.66 -16.56
CA ASN A 85 -11.05 4.29 -16.73
C ASN A 85 -10.04 3.23 -16.27
N ARG A 86 -8.73 3.48 -16.47
CA ARG A 86 -7.69 2.53 -16.02
C ARG A 86 -7.63 2.49 -14.49
N ALA A 87 -7.64 3.65 -13.83
CA ALA A 87 -7.68 3.72 -12.37
C ALA A 87 -8.92 3.05 -11.77
N ARG A 88 -10.09 3.18 -12.41
CA ARG A 88 -11.30 2.45 -12.02
C ARG A 88 -11.14 0.94 -12.16
N ASN A 89 -10.51 0.47 -13.25
CA ASN A 89 -10.27 -0.94 -13.47
C ASN A 89 -9.31 -1.51 -12.42
N VAL A 90 -8.22 -0.79 -12.09
CA VAL A 90 -7.32 -1.20 -10.99
C VAL A 90 -8.08 -1.29 -9.68
N GLY A 91 -8.83 -0.25 -9.31
CA GLY A 91 -9.61 -0.24 -8.07
C GLY A 91 -10.64 -1.38 -8.01
N THR A 92 -11.31 -1.67 -9.13
CA THR A 92 -12.30 -2.77 -9.24
C THR A 92 -11.63 -4.12 -9.04
N VAL A 93 -10.50 -4.36 -9.72
CA VAL A 93 -9.75 -5.61 -9.61
C VAL A 93 -9.25 -5.78 -8.18
N VAL A 94 -8.49 -4.83 -7.64
CA VAL A 94 -7.97 -4.88 -6.26
C VAL A 94 -9.07 -5.18 -5.24
N SER A 95 -10.23 -4.52 -5.40
CA SER A 95 -11.36 -4.71 -4.49
C SER A 95 -12.02 -6.09 -4.54
N ALA A 96 -11.85 -6.83 -5.63
CA ALA A 96 -12.33 -8.21 -5.76
C ALA A 96 -11.45 -9.22 -5.01
N TYR A 97 -10.17 -8.92 -4.82
CA TYR A 97 -9.20 -9.85 -4.22
C TYR A 97 -9.01 -9.66 -2.71
N SER A 98 -9.07 -8.43 -2.19
CA SER A 98 -8.71 -8.14 -0.80
C SER A 98 -9.39 -6.86 -0.26
N PRO A 99 -9.60 -6.71 1.06
CA PRO A 99 -10.17 -5.50 1.67
C PRO A 99 -9.30 -4.23 1.55
N LEU A 100 -8.20 -4.28 0.79
CA LEU A 100 -7.22 -3.20 0.64
C LEU A 100 -7.87 -1.84 0.46
N LEU A 101 -7.32 -0.86 1.17
CA LEU A 101 -7.66 0.54 0.95
C LEU A 101 -7.01 0.97 -0.35
N TYR A 102 -7.74 1.70 -1.18
CA TYR A 102 -7.12 2.41 -2.29
C TYR A 102 -7.15 3.90 -2.04
N GLN A 103 -6.02 4.54 -2.30
CA GLN A 103 -5.88 5.98 -2.25
C GLN A 103 -6.07 6.54 -3.65
N TRP A 104 -6.91 7.57 -3.74
CA TRP A 104 -7.14 8.31 -4.97
C TRP A 104 -6.47 9.69 -4.88
N HIS A 105 -5.63 10.01 -5.87
CA HIS A 105 -4.96 11.31 -5.96
C HIS A 105 -5.54 12.13 -7.12
N ALA A 106 -6.44 13.07 -6.81
CA ALA A 106 -6.95 14.09 -7.73
C ALA A 106 -6.62 15.49 -7.18
N GLY A 107 -5.53 16.09 -7.66
CA GLY A 107 -4.98 17.33 -7.09
C GLY A 107 -4.35 17.12 -5.71
N ASN A 108 -4.45 18.10 -4.80
CA ASN A 108 -3.82 18.07 -3.46
C ASN A 108 -4.64 17.36 -2.37
N ARG A 109 -5.73 16.65 -2.71
CA ARG A 109 -6.58 15.96 -1.71
C ARG A 109 -6.37 14.45 -1.78
N ARG A 110 -5.91 13.87 -0.66
CA ARG A 110 -5.82 12.42 -0.43
C ARG A 110 -7.17 11.91 0.11
N ARG A 111 -7.80 10.95 -0.58
CA ARG A 111 -8.96 10.22 -0.04
C ARG A 111 -8.70 8.72 -0.12
N TYR A 112 -8.90 8.03 1.00
CA TYR A 112 -8.87 6.57 1.09
C TYR A 112 -10.30 6.03 1.00
N ARG A 113 -10.49 4.96 0.22
CA ARG A 113 -11.77 4.25 0.16
C ARG A 113 -11.53 2.77 0.45
N CYS A 114 -12.34 2.24 1.36
CA CYS A 114 -12.40 0.83 1.75
C CYS A 114 -13.68 0.22 1.19
N GLN A 115 -13.64 -0.98 0.61
CA GLN A 115 -14.88 -1.70 0.23
C GLN A 115 -15.35 -2.70 1.29
N ARG A 116 -14.48 -3.18 2.20
CA ARG A 116 -14.87 -4.08 3.29
C ARG A 116 -13.97 -3.86 4.50
N SER A 117 -14.61 -3.57 5.63
CA SER A 117 -14.08 -3.34 6.98
C SER A 117 -12.61 -3.76 7.23
N VAL A 118 -11.63 -2.92 6.86
CA VAL A 118 -10.24 -2.96 7.40
C VAL A 118 -10.21 -2.56 8.89
N ARG A 119 -11.39 -2.36 9.50
CA ARG A 119 -11.62 -1.90 10.87
C ARG A 119 -10.84 -2.66 11.95
N ARG A 120 -10.39 -3.90 11.72
CA ARG A 120 -9.68 -4.69 12.75
C ARG A 120 -8.29 -4.17 13.12
N ARG A 121 -7.61 -3.38 12.28
CA ARG A 121 -6.34 -2.68 12.65
C ARG A 121 -6.53 -1.19 13.00
N PHE A 122 -7.77 -0.67 12.95
CA PHE A 122 -8.07 0.73 13.26
C PHE A 122 -8.50 0.97 14.72
N ILE A 123 -8.60 -0.09 15.53
CA ILE A 123 -9.11 -0.03 16.90
C ILE A 123 -8.16 -0.88 17.75
N HIS A 124 -7.59 -0.29 18.79
CA HIS A 124 -6.53 -0.77 19.70
C HIS A 124 -5.12 -0.34 19.32
N GLY A 125 -4.81 0.84 19.85
CA GLY A 125 -3.55 1.57 19.93
C GLY A 125 -3.90 2.84 20.69
#